data_AF-A0A938ZUS3-F1
#
_entry.id   AF-A0A938ZUS3-F1
#
_cell.length_a   1.000
_cell.length_b   1.000
_cell.length_c   1.000
_cell.angle_alpha   90.00
_cell.angle_beta   90.00
_cell.angle_gamma   90.00
#
_symmetry.space_group_name_H-M   'P 1'
#
loop_
_entity.id
_entity.type
_entity.pdbx_description
1 polymer ?
#
loop_
_entity_poly.entity_id
_entity_poly.type
_entity_poly.pdbx_seq_one_letter_code
_entity_poly.pdbx_strand_id
1 'polypeptide(L)'
;MLKKQNRGIQQFSVLVNLLRDRQSFLEEIRQGVRLQNKISSLFVTSSIFFAIYGAIIGASNSWAQALSGAIKLPAFYLLTLIICFPTLFFFNVLFGSRSSIQQHFVVLLTSVSVISVLLFSLAPVTLFFLITTPDSYQFFKLLNVFIFGITGIFGVKFLYEGMQLLSQLDEVGKKTRTTILRSWLLLYAFVGMQLGWFLRPFFGAPDSKFELFRAVKGNFYLDIVAAISEILGLR
;
A
#
# COMPACT_ATOMS: atom_id res chain seq x y z
N MET A 1 27.06 -14.15 11.83
CA MET A 1 26.52 -13.89 10.47
C MET A 1 25.48 -14.92 10.01
N LEU A 2 25.65 -16.23 10.31
CA LEU A 2 24.71 -17.31 9.92
C LEU A 2 23.24 -17.14 10.38
N LYS A 3 23.00 -16.63 11.60
CA LYS A 3 21.64 -16.43 12.13
C LYS A 3 20.84 -15.33 11.40
N LYS A 4 21.54 -14.34 10.81
CA LYS A 4 20.94 -13.21 10.07
C LYS A 4 20.55 -13.62 8.64
N GLN A 5 21.37 -14.47 8.00
CA GLN A 5 21.08 -15.05 6.69
C GLN A 5 19.85 -15.98 6.74
N ASN A 6 19.73 -16.79 7.80
CA ASN A 6 18.57 -17.68 8.00
C ASN A 6 17.26 -16.89 8.20
N ARG A 7 17.29 -15.74 8.89
CA ARG A 7 16.12 -14.86 9.05
C ARG A 7 15.64 -14.23 7.74
N GLY A 8 16.55 -13.76 6.88
CA GLY A 8 16.16 -13.16 5.59
C GLY A 8 15.49 -14.16 4.65
N ILE A 9 16.02 -15.38 4.57
CA ILE A 9 15.43 -16.47 3.77
C ILE A 9 14.05 -16.86 4.32
N GLN A 10 13.89 -16.90 5.63
CA GLN A 10 12.59 -17.14 6.27
C GLN A 10 11.58 -16.03 5.99
N GLN A 11 12.02 -14.76 5.97
CA GLN A 11 11.13 -13.62 5.70
C GLN A 11 10.59 -13.66 4.28
N PHE A 12 11.46 -13.89 3.30
CA PHE A 12 11.05 -14.02 1.90
C PHE A 12 10.17 -15.26 1.66
N SER A 13 10.47 -16.38 2.32
CA SER A 13 9.67 -17.61 2.23
C SER A 13 8.21 -17.41 2.66
N VAL A 14 7.95 -16.62 3.72
CA VAL A 14 6.58 -16.29 4.15
C VAL A 14 5.82 -15.53 3.07
N LEU A 15 6.47 -14.57 2.40
CA LEU A 15 5.86 -13.83 1.30
C LEU A 15 5.59 -14.73 0.08
N VAL A 16 6.54 -15.60 -0.26
CA VAL A 16 6.35 -16.58 -1.34
C VAL A 16 5.19 -17.51 -1.04
N ASN A 17 5.03 -17.95 0.22
CA ASN A 17 3.91 -18.78 0.64
C ASN A 17 2.57 -18.03 0.44
N LEU A 18 2.49 -16.76 0.85
CA LEU A 18 1.32 -15.92 0.59
C LEU A 18 0.95 -15.86 -0.90
N LEU A 19 1.94 -15.70 -1.78
CA LEU A 19 1.70 -15.57 -3.23
C LEU A 19 1.36 -16.91 -3.90
N ARG A 20 1.93 -18.02 -3.42
CA ARG A 20 1.78 -19.35 -4.01
C ARG A 20 0.54 -20.10 -3.51
N ASP A 21 0.26 -20.03 -2.21
CA ASP A 21 -0.88 -20.69 -1.58
C ASP A 21 -1.62 -19.72 -0.64
N ARG A 22 -2.38 -18.82 -1.28
CA ARG A 22 -3.10 -17.77 -0.55
C ARG A 22 -4.15 -18.31 0.42
N GLN A 23 -4.81 -19.42 0.07
CA GLN A 23 -5.90 -19.96 0.88
C GLN A 23 -5.34 -20.55 2.16
N SER A 24 -4.33 -21.43 2.05
CA SER A 24 -3.63 -21.98 3.20
C SER A 24 -3.02 -20.88 4.07
N PHE A 25 -2.41 -19.85 3.45
CA PHE A 25 -1.84 -18.74 4.19
C PHE A 25 -2.88 -17.97 5.03
N LEU A 26 -4.06 -17.70 4.46
CA LEU A 26 -5.16 -17.02 5.16
C LEU A 26 -5.81 -17.93 6.22
N GLU A 27 -5.88 -19.24 5.99
CA GLU A 27 -6.34 -20.21 6.99
C GLU A 27 -5.39 -20.30 8.18
N GLU A 28 -4.08 -20.28 7.97
CA GLU A 28 -3.09 -20.20 9.05
C GLU A 28 -3.28 -18.92 9.88
N ILE A 29 -3.61 -17.79 9.25
CA ILE A 29 -3.93 -16.54 9.96
C ILE A 29 -5.20 -16.71 10.78
N ARG A 30 -6.26 -17.30 10.19
CA ARG A 30 -7.51 -17.61 10.88
C ARG A 30 -7.29 -18.51 12.10
N GLN A 31 -6.38 -19.47 12.02
CA GLN A 31 -6.02 -20.38 13.11
C GLN A 31 -5.03 -19.75 14.12
N GLY A 32 -4.50 -18.55 13.85
CA GLY A 32 -3.55 -17.88 14.74
C GLY A 32 -2.13 -18.43 14.68
N VAL A 33 -1.79 -19.18 13.62
CA VAL A 33 -0.49 -19.83 13.47
C VAL A 33 0.60 -18.81 13.14
N ARG A 34 1.57 -18.68 14.05
CA ARG A 34 2.81 -17.89 13.86
C ARG A 34 2.57 -16.44 13.41
N LEU A 35 1.53 -15.78 13.95
CA LEU A 35 1.14 -14.42 13.55
C LEU A 35 2.31 -13.42 13.65
N GLN A 36 3.07 -13.41 14.74
CA GLN A 36 4.19 -12.48 14.91
C GLN A 36 5.28 -12.63 13.83
N ASN A 37 5.57 -13.87 13.41
CA ASN A 37 6.52 -14.13 12.33
C ASN A 37 5.95 -13.62 11.00
N LYS A 38 4.67 -13.86 10.71
CA LYS A 38 4.00 -13.31 9.52
C LYS A 38 4.03 -11.78 9.52
N ILE A 39 3.74 -11.13 10.65
CA ILE A 39 3.81 -9.66 10.80
C ILE A 39 5.21 -9.18 10.42
N SER A 40 6.24 -9.72 11.07
CA SER A 40 7.62 -9.25 10.88
C SER A 40 8.10 -9.48 9.45
N SER A 41 7.80 -10.63 8.87
CA SER A 41 8.18 -10.98 7.50
C SER A 41 7.49 -10.11 6.46
N LEU A 42 6.17 -9.96 6.56
CA LEU A 42 5.38 -9.13 5.64
C LEU A 42 5.77 -7.65 5.75
N PHE A 43 5.96 -7.16 6.98
CA PHE A 43 6.40 -5.77 7.21
C PHE A 43 7.75 -5.47 6.58
N VAL A 44 8.76 -6.32 6.82
CA VAL A 44 10.12 -6.10 6.28
C VAL A 44 10.14 -6.21 4.77
N THR A 45 9.55 -7.27 4.21
CA THR A 45 9.55 -7.49 2.76
C THR A 45 8.78 -6.40 2.01
N SER A 46 7.60 -6.02 2.49
CA SER A 46 6.82 -4.94 1.87
C SER A 46 7.52 -3.59 1.97
N SER A 47 8.14 -3.28 3.10
CA SER A 47 8.92 -2.04 3.27
C SER A 47 10.07 -1.96 2.27
N ILE A 48 10.77 -3.06 2.01
CA ILE A 48 11.87 -3.10 1.03
C ILE A 48 11.31 -2.87 -0.39
N PHE A 49 10.23 -3.54 -0.77
CA PHE A 49 9.64 -3.41 -2.10
C PHE A 49 9.05 -2.02 -2.35
N PHE A 50 8.36 -1.44 -1.38
CA PHE A 50 7.94 -0.05 -1.44
C PHE A 50 9.13 0.91 -1.49
N ALA A 51 10.21 0.65 -0.75
CA ALA A 51 11.38 1.53 -0.77
C ALA A 51 12.04 1.54 -2.16
N ILE A 52 12.16 0.38 -2.80
CA ILE A 52 12.71 0.28 -4.16
C ILE A 52 11.83 1.03 -5.17
N TYR A 53 10.51 0.79 -5.14
CA TYR A 53 9.59 1.49 -6.04
C TYR A 53 9.56 3.01 -5.77
N GLY A 54 9.55 3.39 -4.50
CA GLY A 54 9.63 4.77 -4.02
C GLY A 54 10.90 5.49 -4.48
N ALA A 55 12.04 4.79 -4.48
CA ALA A 55 13.30 5.32 -4.99
C ALA A 55 13.22 5.60 -6.50
N ILE A 56 12.63 4.69 -7.28
CA ILE A 56 12.51 4.82 -8.73
C ILE A 56 11.64 6.03 -9.09
N ILE A 57 10.47 6.17 -8.47
CA ILE A 57 9.60 7.33 -8.75
C ILE A 57 10.23 8.66 -8.32
N GLY A 58 11.02 8.64 -7.23
CA GLY A 58 11.72 9.82 -6.72
C GLY A 58 12.99 10.18 -7.51
N ALA A 59 13.61 9.22 -8.18
CA ALA A 59 14.81 9.42 -9.01
C ALA A 59 14.55 10.30 -10.24
N SER A 60 13.29 10.61 -10.55
CA SER A 60 12.88 11.52 -11.62
C SER A 60 13.48 12.92 -11.57
N ASN A 61 13.86 13.41 -10.39
CA ASN A 61 14.37 14.77 -10.22
C ASN A 61 15.77 14.81 -9.61
N SER A 62 16.03 14.04 -8.55
CA SER A 62 17.34 14.02 -7.90
C SER A 62 17.56 12.78 -7.03
N TRP A 63 18.82 12.51 -6.70
CA TRP A 63 19.17 11.46 -5.72
C TRP A 63 18.55 11.69 -4.34
N ALA A 64 18.46 12.96 -3.89
CA ALA A 64 17.81 13.31 -2.64
C ALA A 64 16.30 12.99 -2.67
N GLN A 65 15.65 13.23 -3.81
CA GLN A 65 14.25 12.90 -4.04
C GLN A 65 14.03 11.38 -4.10
N ALA A 66 14.96 10.62 -4.68
CA ALA A 66 14.94 9.15 -4.64
C ALA A 66 14.97 8.61 -3.21
N LEU A 67 15.89 9.10 -2.37
CA LEU A 67 15.95 8.69 -0.96
C LEU A 67 14.69 9.09 -0.19
N SER A 68 14.17 10.28 -0.45
CA SER A 68 12.89 10.75 0.13
C SER A 68 11.74 9.82 -0.25
N GLY A 69 11.61 9.47 -1.53
CA GLY A 69 10.59 8.55 -2.04
C GLY A 69 10.71 7.14 -1.44
N ALA A 70 11.93 6.64 -1.29
CA ALA A 70 12.21 5.33 -0.68
C ALA A 70 11.73 5.22 0.77
N ILE A 71 11.74 6.32 1.52
CA ILE A 71 11.26 6.36 2.92
C ILE A 71 9.76 6.67 2.97
N LYS A 72 9.30 7.62 2.16
CA LYS A 72 7.92 8.10 2.17
C LYS A 72 6.93 7.03 1.71
N LEU A 73 7.27 6.21 0.72
CA LEU A 73 6.32 5.24 0.20
C LEU A 73 5.98 4.12 1.21
N PRO A 74 6.95 3.47 1.88
CA PRO A 74 6.64 2.59 3.01
C PRO A 74 5.88 3.30 4.12
N ALA A 75 6.32 4.51 4.51
CA ALA A 75 5.69 5.28 5.58
C ALA A 75 4.22 5.62 5.26
N PHE A 76 3.92 5.96 4.00
CA PHE A 76 2.56 6.24 3.52
C PHE A 76 1.61 5.07 3.79
N TYR A 77 1.97 3.85 3.37
CA TYR A 77 1.11 2.68 3.57
C TYR A 77 0.98 2.30 5.04
N LEU A 78 2.08 2.36 5.81
CA LEU A 78 2.08 2.01 7.23
C LEU A 78 1.29 3.01 8.07
N LEU A 79 1.45 4.31 7.84
CA LEU A 79 0.69 5.35 8.53
C LEU A 79 -0.80 5.27 8.20
N THR A 80 -1.16 5.06 6.93
CA THR A 80 -2.57 4.88 6.54
C THR A 80 -3.18 3.67 7.25
N LEU A 81 -2.43 2.57 7.35
CA LEU A 81 -2.86 1.38 8.09
C LEU A 81 -3.02 1.69 9.58
N ILE A 82 -2.03 2.30 10.24
CA ILE A 82 -2.07 2.64 11.68
C ILE A 82 -3.25 3.56 12.02
N ILE A 83 -3.51 4.57 11.18
CA ILE A 83 -4.59 5.54 11.38
C ILE A 83 -5.95 4.87 11.22
N CYS A 84 -6.13 4.05 10.19
CA CYS A 84 -7.43 3.47 9.88
C CYS A 84 -7.73 2.16 10.65
N PHE A 85 -6.70 1.46 11.14
CA PHE A 85 -6.83 0.16 11.79
C PHE A 85 -7.72 0.15 13.03
N PRO A 86 -7.58 1.08 14.01
CA PRO A 86 -8.41 1.08 15.21
C PRO A 86 -9.90 1.09 14.89
N THR A 87 -10.31 1.90 13.91
CA THR A 87 -11.72 1.99 13.52
C THR A 87 -12.24 0.64 13.01
N LEU A 88 -11.51 -0.05 12.13
CA LEU A 88 -11.89 -1.37 11.63
C LEU A 88 -12.01 -2.38 12.76
N PHE A 89 -11.02 -2.41 13.66
CA PHE A 89 -10.95 -3.37 14.75
C PHE A 89 -12.12 -3.19 15.73
N PHE A 90 -12.32 -1.99 16.27
CA PHE A 90 -13.35 -1.74 17.26
C PHE A 90 -14.77 -1.95 16.70
N PHE A 91 -15.02 -1.56 15.45
CA PHE A 91 -16.31 -1.87 14.82
C PHE A 91 -16.49 -3.38 14.64
N ASN A 92 -15.47 -4.13 14.20
CA ASN A 92 -15.60 -5.59 14.07
C ASN A 92 -15.87 -6.26 15.44
N VAL A 93 -15.21 -5.81 16.51
CA VAL A 93 -15.44 -6.31 17.87
C VAL A 93 -16.85 -5.98 18.36
N LEU A 94 -17.32 -4.74 18.15
CA LEU A 94 -18.67 -4.31 18.55
C LEU A 94 -19.79 -5.17 17.92
N PHE A 95 -19.59 -5.61 16.68
CA PHE A 95 -20.53 -6.47 15.96
C PHE A 95 -20.20 -7.97 16.07
N GLY A 96 -19.46 -8.36 17.11
CA GLY A 96 -19.33 -9.75 17.54
C GLY A 96 -18.18 -10.55 16.92
N SER A 97 -17.18 -9.91 16.31
CA SER A 97 -15.99 -10.61 15.83
C SER A 97 -15.21 -11.24 16.98
N ARG A 98 -14.92 -12.53 16.87
CA ARG A 98 -14.07 -13.26 17.84
C ARG A 98 -12.58 -13.25 17.47
N SER A 99 -12.22 -12.66 16.34
CA SER A 99 -10.84 -12.66 15.84
C SER A 99 -9.97 -11.68 16.61
N SER A 100 -8.71 -12.04 16.85
CA SER A 100 -7.78 -11.20 17.61
C SER A 100 -7.35 -9.95 16.85
N ILE A 101 -6.85 -8.96 17.58
CA ILE A 101 -6.27 -7.74 17.01
C ILE A 101 -5.11 -8.06 16.05
N GLN A 102 -4.31 -9.08 16.37
CA GLN A 102 -3.18 -9.52 15.54
C GLN A 102 -3.66 -10.13 14.22
N GLN A 103 -4.76 -10.89 14.22
CA GLN A 103 -5.29 -11.50 13.00
C GLN A 103 -5.75 -10.42 12.01
N HIS A 104 -6.51 -9.43 12.48
CA HIS A 104 -6.92 -8.29 11.66
C HIS A 104 -5.71 -7.51 11.11
N PHE A 105 -4.71 -7.27 11.96
CA PHE A 105 -3.50 -6.57 11.55
C PHE A 105 -2.72 -7.34 10.48
N VAL A 106 -2.56 -8.67 10.62
CA VAL A 106 -1.87 -9.49 9.62
C VAL A 106 -2.63 -9.52 8.30
N VAL A 107 -3.97 -9.56 8.30
CA VAL A 107 -4.78 -9.51 7.06
C VAL A 107 -4.60 -8.17 6.32
N LEU A 108 -4.59 -7.05 7.07
CA LEU A 108 -4.30 -5.74 6.50
C LEU A 108 -2.88 -5.68 5.92
N LEU A 109 -1.90 -6.15 6.68
CA LEU A 109 -0.51 -6.20 6.25
C LEU A 109 -0.29 -7.13 5.07
N THR A 110 -1.06 -8.22 4.97
CA THR A 110 -1.09 -9.12 3.81
C THR A 110 -1.51 -8.37 2.55
N SER A 111 -2.56 -7.57 2.65
CA SER A 111 -3.07 -6.75 1.55
C SER A 111 -2.04 -5.70 1.11
N VAL A 112 -1.41 -5.01 2.07
CA VAL A 112 -0.32 -4.07 1.83
C VAL A 112 0.89 -4.75 1.18
N SER A 113 1.21 -5.97 1.60
CA SER A 113 2.31 -6.75 1.04
C SER A 113 2.06 -7.15 -0.41
N VAL A 114 0.83 -7.55 -0.76
CA VAL A 114 0.44 -7.81 -2.15
C VAL A 114 0.62 -6.56 -2.99
N ILE A 115 0.17 -5.39 -2.52
CA ILE A 115 0.37 -4.11 -3.23
C ILE A 115 1.88 -3.88 -3.45
N SER A 116 2.70 -4.07 -2.42
CA SER A 116 4.16 -3.85 -2.52
C SER A 116 4.82 -4.74 -3.58
N VAL A 117 4.42 -6.02 -3.65
CA VAL A 117 4.92 -6.98 -4.64
C VAL A 117 4.51 -6.55 -6.04
N LEU A 118 3.26 -6.15 -6.23
CA LEU A 118 2.76 -5.71 -7.54
C LEU A 118 3.47 -4.43 -8.00
N LEU A 119 3.67 -3.45 -7.12
CA LEU A 119 4.45 -2.26 -7.44
C LEU A 119 5.89 -2.61 -7.79
N PHE A 120 6.53 -3.46 -7.00
CA PHE A 120 7.88 -3.93 -7.30
C PHE A 120 7.95 -4.67 -8.64
N SER A 121 6.94 -5.47 -9.00
CA SER A 121 6.88 -6.15 -10.30
C SER A 121 6.72 -5.17 -11.48
N LEU A 122 6.09 -4.01 -11.26
CA LEU A 122 5.94 -2.93 -12.24
C LEU A 122 7.06 -1.89 -12.17
N ALA A 123 8.05 -2.08 -11.28
CA ALA A 123 9.21 -1.21 -11.17
C ALA A 123 10.03 -1.12 -12.46
N PRO A 124 10.30 -2.23 -13.21
CA PRO A 124 11.02 -2.14 -14.47
C PRO A 124 10.27 -1.34 -15.54
N VAL A 125 8.94 -1.47 -15.59
CA VAL A 125 8.09 -0.69 -16.51
C VAL A 125 8.16 0.79 -16.17
N THR A 126 8.09 1.13 -14.88
CA THR A 126 8.21 2.50 -14.41
C THR A 126 9.59 3.08 -14.72
N LEU A 127 10.65 2.29 -14.52
CA LEU A 127 12.03 2.67 -14.84
C LEU A 127 12.23 2.89 -16.35
N PHE A 128 11.62 2.05 -17.19
CA PHE A 128 11.68 2.19 -18.65
C PHE A 128 11.11 3.54 -19.10
N PHE A 129 9.93 3.93 -18.61
CA PHE A 129 9.34 5.23 -18.94
C PHE A 129 10.08 6.41 -18.30
N LEU A 130 10.68 6.21 -17.12
CA LEU A 130 11.52 7.22 -16.50
C LEU A 130 12.72 7.58 -17.40
N ILE A 131 13.35 6.58 -18.02
CA ILE A 131 14.52 6.77 -18.89
C ILE A 131 14.11 7.25 -20.29
N THR A 132 12.98 6.75 -20.81
CA THR A 132 12.57 7.00 -22.21
C THR A 132 11.85 8.32 -22.39
N THR A 133 11.20 8.86 -21.34
CA THR A 133 10.40 10.09 -21.47
C THR A 133 10.62 11.05 -20.28
N PRO A 134 11.87 11.54 -20.08
CA PRO A 134 12.23 12.36 -18.94
C PRO A 134 11.52 13.72 -18.91
N ASP A 135 11.20 14.28 -20.09
CA ASP A 135 10.62 15.63 -20.21
C ASP A 135 9.10 15.67 -19.94
N SER A 136 8.43 14.52 -19.92
CA SER A 136 6.97 14.44 -19.76
C SER A 136 6.53 14.14 -18.32
N TYR A 137 6.69 15.11 -17.43
CA TYR A 137 6.33 14.97 -16.02
C TYR A 137 4.86 14.55 -15.80
N GLN A 138 3.92 15.17 -16.52
CA GLN A 138 2.48 14.88 -16.46
C GLN A 138 2.17 13.42 -16.79
N PHE A 139 2.76 12.91 -17.89
CA PHE A 139 2.61 11.52 -18.31
C PHE A 139 3.16 10.55 -17.25
N PHE A 140 4.38 10.78 -16.76
CA PHE A 140 4.99 9.92 -15.72
C PHE A 140 4.17 9.91 -14.43
N LYS A 141 3.65 11.07 -14.01
CA LYS A 141 2.76 11.20 -12.85
C LYS A 141 1.49 10.37 -13.05
N LEU A 142 0.79 10.51 -14.17
CA LEU A 142 -0.44 9.76 -14.43
C LEU A 142 -0.21 8.26 -14.59
N LEU A 143 0.89 7.84 -15.23
CA LEU A 143 1.27 6.43 -15.31
C LEU A 143 1.38 5.80 -13.92
N ASN A 144 2.07 6.48 -13.00
CA ASN A 144 2.21 5.98 -11.64
C ASN A 144 0.89 6.03 -10.87
N VAL A 145 0.08 7.07 -11.02
CA VAL A 145 -1.29 7.12 -10.45
C VAL A 145 -2.12 5.94 -10.93
N PHE A 146 -2.03 5.59 -12.21
CA PHE A 146 -2.71 4.42 -12.78
C PHE A 146 -2.18 3.10 -12.19
N ILE A 147 -0.86 2.94 -12.06
CA ILE A 147 -0.23 1.78 -11.42
C ILE A 147 -0.69 1.64 -9.96
N PHE A 148 -0.67 2.72 -9.17
CA PHE A 148 -1.18 2.74 -7.80
C PHE A 148 -2.69 2.39 -7.74
N GLY A 149 -3.48 2.87 -8.71
CA GLY A 149 -4.90 2.53 -8.82
C GLY A 149 -5.12 1.04 -9.04
N ILE A 150 -4.46 0.44 -10.03
CA ILE A 150 -4.60 -1.00 -10.34
C ILE A 150 -4.13 -1.85 -9.15
N THR A 151 -2.94 -1.59 -8.64
CA THR A 151 -2.39 -2.36 -7.51
C THR A 151 -3.25 -2.21 -6.26
N GLY A 152 -3.79 -1.01 -6.00
CA GLY A 152 -4.77 -0.75 -4.96
C GLY A 152 -6.03 -1.60 -5.09
N ILE A 153 -6.60 -1.73 -6.30
CA ILE A 153 -7.77 -2.60 -6.54
C ILE A 153 -7.46 -4.06 -6.16
N PHE A 154 -6.30 -4.58 -6.53
CA PHE A 154 -5.89 -5.93 -6.13
C PHE A 154 -5.70 -6.06 -4.63
N GLY A 155 -5.07 -5.07 -3.98
CA GLY A 155 -4.95 -5.04 -2.52
C GLY A 155 -6.30 -5.05 -1.80
N VAL A 156 -7.28 -4.29 -2.30
CA VAL A 156 -8.66 -4.27 -1.76
C VAL A 156 -9.34 -5.62 -1.92
N LYS A 157 -9.17 -6.29 -3.08
CA LYS A 157 -9.71 -7.65 -3.29
C LYS A 157 -9.14 -8.65 -2.27
N PHE A 158 -7.83 -8.63 -2.05
CA PHE A 158 -7.17 -9.49 -1.06
C PHE A 158 -7.62 -9.18 0.38
N LEU A 159 -7.79 -7.90 0.71
CA LEU A 159 -8.31 -7.50 2.02
C LEU A 159 -9.71 -8.04 2.24
N TYR A 160 -10.58 -7.90 1.22
CA TYR A 160 -11.95 -8.39 1.28
C TYR A 160 -12.01 -9.91 1.47
N GLU A 161 -11.22 -10.67 0.70
CA GLU A 161 -11.12 -12.14 0.82
C GLU A 161 -10.62 -12.55 2.21
N GLY A 162 -9.56 -11.92 2.72
CA GLY A 162 -9.01 -12.20 4.05
C GLY A 162 -10.00 -11.90 5.17
N MET A 163 -10.65 -10.74 5.12
CA MET A 163 -11.65 -10.35 6.12
C MET A 163 -12.89 -11.25 6.10
N GLN A 164 -13.33 -11.69 4.92
CA GLN A 164 -14.41 -12.66 4.81
C GLN A 164 -14.04 -14.01 5.42
N LEU A 165 -12.80 -14.49 5.21
CA LEU A 165 -12.34 -15.75 5.80
C LEU A 165 -12.28 -15.69 7.33
N LEU A 166 -11.81 -14.57 7.90
CA LEU A 166 -11.85 -14.34 9.36
C LEU A 166 -13.28 -14.32 9.91
N SER A 167 -14.24 -13.85 9.11
CA SER A 167 -15.64 -13.72 9.51
C SER A 167 -16.42 -15.03 9.45
N GLN A 168 -15.90 -16.09 8.81
CA GLN A 168 -16.63 -17.37 8.66
C GLN A 168 -16.91 -18.11 9.97
N LEU A 169 -16.23 -17.76 11.07
CA LEU A 169 -16.48 -18.36 12.38
C LEU A 169 -17.78 -17.84 13.05
N ASP A 170 -18.26 -16.67 12.61
CA ASP A 170 -19.34 -15.93 13.26
C ASP A 170 -20.48 -15.67 12.25
N GLU A 171 -21.51 -16.52 12.23
CA GLU A 171 -22.69 -16.32 11.37
C GLU A 171 -23.53 -15.09 11.81
N VAL A 172 -23.51 -14.77 13.11
CA VAL A 172 -24.17 -13.58 13.65
C VAL A 172 -23.38 -12.32 13.28
N GLY A 173 -24.03 -11.35 12.62
CA GLY A 173 -23.43 -10.05 12.31
C GLY A 173 -22.57 -10.00 11.03
N LYS A 174 -22.43 -11.11 10.29
CA LYS A 174 -21.63 -11.20 9.05
C LYS A 174 -22.00 -10.15 7.98
N LYS A 175 -23.30 -9.93 7.76
CA LYS A 175 -23.81 -8.90 6.81
C LYS A 175 -23.40 -7.49 7.24
N THR A 176 -23.53 -7.18 8.54
CA THR A 176 -23.17 -5.88 9.11
C THR A 176 -21.66 -5.65 9.02
N ARG A 177 -20.83 -6.64 9.39
CA ARG A 177 -19.36 -6.57 9.28
C ARG A 177 -18.89 -6.37 7.84
N THR A 178 -19.54 -7.03 6.88
CA THR A 178 -19.24 -6.84 5.45
C THR A 178 -19.57 -5.43 4.99
N THR A 179 -20.69 -4.86 5.46
CA THR A 179 -21.09 -3.48 5.16
C THR A 179 -20.10 -2.49 5.78
N ILE A 180 -19.71 -2.70 7.03
CA ILE A 180 -18.69 -1.90 7.72
C ILE A 180 -17.37 -1.95 6.97
N LEU A 181 -16.93 -3.12 6.51
CA LEU A 181 -15.72 -3.26 5.72
C LEU A 181 -15.77 -2.42 4.45
N ARG A 182 -16.91 -2.41 3.73
CA ARG A 182 -17.09 -1.58 2.52
C ARG A 182 -17.05 -0.09 2.85
N SER A 183 -17.74 0.35 3.90
CA SER A 183 -17.69 1.76 4.34
C SER A 183 -16.29 2.16 4.81
N TRP A 184 -15.60 1.26 5.51
CA TRP A 184 -14.23 1.45 5.96
C TRP A 184 -13.25 1.55 4.80
N LEU A 185 -13.44 0.77 3.72
CA LEU A 185 -12.63 0.89 2.50
C LEU A 185 -12.75 2.28 1.86
N LEU A 186 -13.95 2.89 1.88
CA LEU A 186 -14.14 4.27 1.42
C LEU A 186 -13.38 5.27 2.29
N LEU A 187 -13.45 5.11 3.62
CA LEU A 187 -12.67 5.92 4.56
C LEU A 187 -11.17 5.73 4.36
N TYR A 188 -10.71 4.50 4.19
CA TYR A 188 -9.31 4.15 3.94
C TYR A 188 -8.79 4.80 2.66
N ALA A 189 -9.57 4.74 1.57
CA ALA A 189 -9.23 5.42 0.32
C ALA A 189 -9.17 6.94 0.49
N PHE A 190 -10.13 7.53 1.21
CA PHE A 190 -10.15 8.97 1.47
C PHE A 190 -8.95 9.44 2.30
N VAL A 191 -8.66 8.76 3.42
CA VAL A 191 -7.51 9.05 4.29
C VAL A 191 -6.20 8.82 3.54
N GLY A 192 -6.09 7.73 2.77
CA GLY A 192 -4.94 7.44 1.93
C GLY A 192 -4.70 8.52 0.88
N MET A 193 -5.72 8.98 0.16
CA MET A 193 -5.56 10.08 -0.80
C MET A 193 -5.08 11.37 -0.13
N GLN A 194 -5.60 11.71 1.05
CA GLN A 194 -5.16 12.90 1.78
C GLN A 194 -3.75 12.78 2.35
N LEU A 195 -3.39 11.61 2.90
CA LEU A 195 -2.04 11.39 3.40
C LEU A 195 -1.03 11.38 2.25
N GLY A 196 -1.40 10.80 1.11
CA GLY A 196 -0.62 10.87 -0.13
C GLY A 196 -0.41 12.31 -0.59
N TRP A 197 -1.44 13.15 -0.49
CA TRP A 197 -1.33 14.59 -0.78
C TRP A 197 -0.38 15.33 0.16
N PHE A 198 -0.46 15.02 1.45
CA PHE A 198 0.36 15.63 2.50
C PHE A 198 1.84 15.25 2.38
N LEU A 199 2.15 14.00 2.00
CA LEU A 199 3.52 13.50 1.86
C LEU A 199 4.22 13.94 0.56
N ARG A 200 3.53 14.67 -0.32
CA ARG A 200 4.13 15.20 -1.55
C ARG A 200 5.30 16.14 -1.22
N PRO A 201 6.33 16.18 -2.08
CA PRO A 201 6.42 15.50 -3.38
C PRO A 201 6.83 14.03 -3.26
N PHE A 202 6.13 13.16 -4.00
CA PHE A 202 6.60 11.82 -4.37
C PHE A 202 7.34 11.89 -5.71
N PHE A 203 6.71 12.54 -6.69
CA PHE A 203 7.30 12.91 -7.98
C PHE A 203 7.91 14.31 -7.87
N GLY A 204 9.13 14.51 -8.36
CA GLY A 204 9.74 15.84 -8.41
C GLY A 204 9.28 16.59 -9.67
N ALA A 205 8.79 17.82 -9.51
CA ALA A 205 8.39 18.63 -10.67
C ALA A 205 9.64 19.14 -11.42
N PRO A 206 9.60 19.26 -12.76
CA PRO A 206 10.66 19.91 -13.54
C PRO A 206 10.95 21.29 -12.95
N ASP A 207 12.22 21.64 -12.82
CA ASP A 207 12.71 22.93 -12.30
C ASP A 207 12.43 23.28 -10.82
N SER A 208 11.82 22.37 -10.05
CA SER A 208 11.65 22.58 -8.60
C SER A 208 12.88 22.15 -7.80
N LYS A 209 13.31 23.00 -6.84
CA LYS A 209 14.32 22.62 -5.84
C LYS A 209 13.78 21.47 -4.98
N PHE A 210 14.67 20.64 -4.45
CA PHE A 210 14.31 19.57 -3.53
C PHE A 210 13.54 20.13 -2.32
N GLU A 211 12.35 19.59 -2.06
CA GLU A 211 11.52 19.92 -0.91
C GLU A 211 11.11 18.63 -0.18
N LEU A 212 11.35 18.58 1.13
CA LEU A 212 10.97 17.42 1.95
C LEU A 212 9.44 17.28 2.03
N PHE A 213 8.72 18.39 2.17
CA PHE A 213 7.26 18.48 2.11
C PHE A 213 6.87 19.75 1.38
N ARG A 214 5.93 19.66 0.45
CA ARG A 214 5.39 20.84 -0.22
C ARG A 214 4.40 21.56 0.70
N ALA A 215 4.31 22.88 0.61
CA ALA A 215 3.28 23.64 1.33
C ALA A 215 1.88 23.09 1.03
N VAL A 216 1.07 22.91 2.07
CA VAL A 216 -0.30 22.37 1.94
C VAL A 216 -1.20 23.44 1.30
N LYS A 217 -1.21 23.50 -0.03
CA LYS A 217 -2.15 24.28 -0.84
C LYS A 217 -2.90 23.34 -1.79
N GLY A 218 -4.24 23.43 -1.82
CA GLY A 218 -5.12 22.58 -2.64
C GLY A 218 -5.36 21.17 -2.06
N ASN A 219 -5.97 20.29 -2.85
CA ASN A 219 -6.22 18.87 -2.50
C ASN A 219 -5.94 17.95 -3.70
N PHE A 220 -5.79 16.65 -3.44
CA PHE A 220 -5.49 15.61 -4.44
C PHE A 220 -6.44 15.62 -5.64
N TYR A 221 -7.72 15.85 -5.39
CA TYR A 221 -8.76 15.77 -6.40
C TYR A 221 -8.61 16.86 -7.47
N LEU A 222 -8.30 18.10 -7.06
CA LEU A 222 -8.10 19.23 -7.98
C LEU A 222 -6.88 19.03 -8.89
N ASP A 223 -5.84 18.38 -8.40
CA ASP A 223 -4.57 18.17 -9.09
C ASP A 223 -4.62 17.07 -10.14
N ILE A 224 -5.45 16.05 -9.95
CA ILE A 224 -5.72 15.04 -10.97
C ILE A 224 -6.50 15.67 -12.14
N VAL A 225 -7.53 16.45 -11.84
CA VAL A 225 -8.34 17.11 -12.88
C VAL A 225 -7.47 18.05 -13.72
N ALA A 226 -6.62 18.84 -13.06
CA ALA A 226 -5.66 19.71 -13.74
C ALA A 226 -4.69 18.91 -14.65
N ALA A 227 -4.15 17.80 -14.13
CA ALA A 227 -3.25 16.93 -14.89
C ALA A 227 -3.91 16.33 -16.15
N ILE A 228 -5.16 15.89 -16.02
CA ILE A 228 -5.93 15.36 -17.16
C ILE A 228 -6.20 16.46 -18.19
N SER A 229 -6.57 17.66 -17.75
CA SER A 229 -6.89 18.76 -18.68
C SER A 229 -5.69 19.22 -19.51
N GLU A 230 -4.49 19.20 -18.92
CA GLU A 230 -3.25 19.60 -19.62
C GLU A 230 -2.89 18.59 -20.71
N ILE A 231 -3.03 17.29 -20.44
CA ILE A 231 -2.77 16.24 -21.45
C ILE A 231 -3.80 16.26 -22.57
N LEU A 232 -5.06 16.59 -22.27
CA LEU A 232 -6.12 16.72 -23.27
C LEU A 232 -6.06 18.04 -24.05
N GLY A 233 -5.11 18.94 -23.75
CA GLY A 233 -4.95 20.23 -24.43
C GLY A 233 -6.12 21.19 -24.19
N LEU A 234 -6.87 21.00 -23.11
CA LEU A 234 -8.00 21.88 -22.73
C LEU A 234 -7.55 23.15 -21.99
N ARG A 235 -6.25 23.29 -21.74
CA ARG A 235 -5.63 24.49 -21.17
C ARG A 235 -4.13 24.53 -21.44
#